data_AF-A0A2A8ZRH9-F1
#
_entry.id   AF-A0A2A8ZRH9-F1
#
_cell.length_a   1.000
_cell.length_b   1.000
_cell.length_c   1.000
_cell.angle_alpha   90.00
_cell.angle_beta   90.00
_cell.angle_gamma   90.00
#
_symmetry.space_group_name_H-M   'P 1'
#
loop_
_entity.id
_entity.type
_entity.pdbx_description
1 polymer ?
#
loop_
_entity_poly.entity_id
_entity_poly.type
_entity_poly.pdbx_seq_one_letter_code
_entity_poly.pdbx_strand_id
1 'polypeptide(L)'
;MLGKKIAFRADASIEIGTGHIMRCLTLAHELRNKGAQVYFICRKLQGDLHQYILKKGFHVFVLDGDGENTNFLSTEHGSYLNWLKYHWFVDAQQTNDILSRFPNFDWLIVDHYGLDNKWEFALRKNVKKIMVIDDLANRMHDCDLLLDQNLYDNLNGRYKDLIPEYSLVKLGPKYAILRPEFHAAKKFLRNRTGEIERIFIFFGGHDVTNETLKTLRALQNINKDNLKIDVVVGSQNPHKEEIQTYCKSVFNASYYCQIENMEEFLARADIGIGAGGTTTWERCFLGLPSITITTAQNQIEVTKAVAKLGATWNIGTAENVSDKAITKCLNKLLSDSKIVKEMSNKALSIQCASNSNEIAKIIVGG
;
A
#
# COMPACT_ATOMS: atom_id res chain seq x y z
N MET A 1 -22.94 9.91 23.96
CA MET A 1 -22.42 8.52 23.85
C MET A 1 -20.94 8.61 23.54
N LEU A 2 -20.09 7.86 24.25
CA LEU A 2 -18.68 7.74 23.89
C LEU A 2 -18.59 7.04 22.52
N GLY A 3 -17.74 7.55 21.63
CA GLY A 3 -17.52 6.94 20.32
C GLY A 3 -16.88 5.55 20.43
N LYS A 4 -17.01 4.74 19.37
CA LYS A 4 -16.46 3.37 19.35
C LYS A 4 -14.95 3.37 19.56
N LYS A 5 -14.44 2.37 20.27
CA LYS A 5 -12.99 2.15 20.46
C LYS A 5 -12.47 1.14 19.45
N ILE A 6 -11.44 1.52 18.72
CA ILE A 6 -10.90 0.75 17.60
C ILE A 6 -9.39 0.64 17.77
N ALA A 7 -8.89 -0.58 17.79
CA ALA A 7 -7.46 -0.86 17.76
C ALA A 7 -7.04 -1.31 16.36
N PHE A 8 -5.88 -0.85 15.90
CA PHE A 8 -5.20 -1.36 14.71
C PHE A 8 -3.99 -2.19 15.13
N ARG A 9 -3.81 -3.38 14.57
CA ARG A 9 -2.57 -4.15 14.63
C ARG A 9 -1.95 -4.18 13.24
N ALA A 10 -0.91 -3.37 13.05
CA ALA A 10 -0.19 -3.25 11.80
C ALA A 10 1.26 -2.80 12.08
N ASP A 11 2.19 -3.19 11.21
CA ASP A 11 3.60 -2.85 11.34
C ASP A 11 4.14 -2.15 10.08
N ALA A 12 5.23 -1.41 10.27
CA ALA A 12 6.10 -0.95 9.21
C ALA A 12 7.55 -1.23 9.63
N SER A 13 8.38 -1.52 8.65
CA SER A 13 9.83 -1.70 8.81
C SER A 13 10.50 -1.58 7.45
N ILE A 14 11.84 -1.65 7.42
CA ILE A 14 12.58 -1.74 6.16
C ILE A 14 12.13 -2.95 5.32
N GLU A 15 11.84 -4.08 5.97
CA GLU A 15 11.42 -5.33 5.31
C GLU A 15 9.93 -5.33 4.91
N ILE A 16 9.06 -4.84 5.80
CA ILE A 16 7.60 -4.82 5.60
C ILE A 16 7.18 -3.73 4.61
N GLY A 17 7.96 -2.65 4.53
CA GLY A 17 7.55 -1.45 3.85
C GLY A 17 6.64 -0.57 4.72
N THR A 18 6.11 0.50 4.13
CA THR A 18 5.23 1.47 4.82
C THR A 18 3.75 1.29 4.49
N GLY A 19 3.42 0.44 3.51
CA GLY A 19 2.08 0.34 2.92
C GLY A 19 0.96 0.06 3.93
N HIS A 20 1.18 -0.91 4.83
CA HIS A 20 0.23 -1.31 5.87
C HIS A 20 -0.14 -0.14 6.79
N ILE A 21 0.86 0.53 7.35
CA ILE A 21 0.64 1.71 8.21
C ILE A 21 -0.03 2.85 7.45
N MET A 22 0.37 3.14 6.20
CA MET A 22 -0.21 4.25 5.45
C MET A 22 -1.69 4.04 5.11
N ARG A 23 -2.09 2.81 4.73
CA ARG A 23 -3.51 2.50 4.50
C ARG A 23 -4.31 2.45 5.81
N CYS A 24 -3.73 1.88 6.88
CA CYS A 24 -4.35 1.91 8.20
C CYS A 24 -4.55 3.33 8.73
N LEU A 25 -3.59 4.24 8.57
CA LEU A 25 -3.72 5.66 8.95
C LEU A 25 -4.84 6.36 8.19
N THR A 26 -4.99 6.04 6.90
CA THR A 26 -6.07 6.60 6.07
C THR A 26 -7.44 6.20 6.63
N LEU A 27 -7.64 4.90 6.91
CA LEU A 27 -8.88 4.41 7.53
C LEU A 27 -9.07 4.96 8.95
N ALA A 28 -7.99 5.03 9.75
CA ALA A 28 -8.02 5.59 11.10
C ALA A 28 -8.46 7.06 11.13
N HIS A 29 -7.99 7.88 10.19
CA HIS A 29 -8.44 9.26 10.04
C HIS A 29 -9.93 9.34 9.72
N GLU A 30 -10.42 8.49 8.82
CA GLU A 30 -11.84 8.45 8.49
C GLU A 30 -12.70 8.04 9.70
N LEU A 31 -12.28 7.01 10.43
CA LEU A 31 -12.97 6.53 11.64
C LEU A 31 -12.98 7.60 12.74
N ARG A 32 -11.86 8.29 12.98
CA ARG A 32 -11.76 9.40 13.93
C ARG A 32 -12.67 10.56 13.54
N ASN A 33 -12.74 10.91 12.25
CA ASN A 33 -13.65 11.95 11.75
C ASN A 33 -15.13 11.58 11.93
N LYS A 34 -15.45 10.28 12.05
CA LYS A 34 -16.79 9.78 12.41
C LYS A 34 -16.97 9.59 13.93
N GLY A 35 -16.06 10.10 14.75
CA GLY A 35 -16.16 10.13 16.20
C GLY A 35 -15.57 8.92 16.94
N ALA A 36 -14.88 8.00 16.26
CA ALA A 36 -14.24 6.86 16.91
C ALA A 36 -12.95 7.26 17.66
N GLN A 37 -12.65 6.53 18.74
CA GLN A 37 -11.37 6.55 19.43
C GLN A 37 -10.46 5.49 18.82
N VAL A 38 -9.32 5.91 18.26
CA VAL A 38 -8.44 5.03 17.49
C VAL A 38 -7.07 4.89 18.15
N TYR A 39 -6.62 3.64 18.23
CA TYR A 39 -5.35 3.23 18.84
C TYR A 39 -4.59 2.33 17.87
N PHE A 40 -3.26 2.44 17.86
CA PHE A 40 -2.38 1.56 17.10
C PHE A 40 -1.60 0.67 18.07
N ILE A 41 -1.43 -0.59 17.70
CA ILE A 41 -0.57 -1.58 18.35
C ILE A 41 0.45 -1.99 17.31
N CYS A 42 1.70 -1.58 17.53
CA CYS A 42 2.78 -1.75 16.57
C CYS A 42 3.98 -2.39 17.26
N ARG A 43 4.66 -3.29 16.56
CA ARG A 43 5.94 -3.84 16.99
C ARG A 43 7.05 -2.84 16.73
N LYS A 44 8.01 -2.77 17.67
CA LYS A 44 9.25 -2.04 17.48
C LYS A 44 10.15 -2.76 16.50
N LEU A 45 10.42 -2.14 15.35
CA LEU A 45 11.19 -2.70 14.25
C LEU A 45 12.08 -1.61 13.64
N GLN A 46 13.19 -2.00 13.02
CA GLN A 46 14.01 -1.03 12.30
C GLN A 46 13.24 -0.43 11.11
N GLY A 47 13.14 0.89 11.07
CA GLY A 47 12.34 1.61 10.06
C GLY A 47 10.85 1.69 10.38
N ASP A 48 10.46 1.49 11.65
CA ASP A 48 9.07 1.67 12.08
C ASP A 48 8.55 3.11 11.86
N LEU A 49 7.23 3.24 11.93
CA LEU A 49 6.53 4.51 11.75
C LEU A 49 5.83 4.99 13.03
N HIS A 50 6.27 4.57 14.22
CA HIS A 50 5.59 4.92 15.49
C HIS A 50 5.52 6.44 15.69
N GLN A 51 6.63 7.14 15.47
CA GLN A 51 6.70 8.60 15.57
C GLN A 51 5.83 9.30 14.52
N TYR A 52 5.66 8.70 13.35
CA TYR A 52 4.77 9.25 12.31
C TYR A 52 3.31 9.12 12.74
N ILE A 53 2.90 7.97 13.30
CA ILE A 53 1.54 7.75 13.82
C ILE A 53 1.22 8.73 14.96
N LEU A 54 2.16 8.92 15.89
CA LEU A 54 2.05 9.91 16.98
C LEU A 54 1.88 11.34 16.45
N LYS A 55 2.68 11.74 15.45
CA LYS A 55 2.57 13.07 14.80
C LYS A 55 1.23 13.28 14.09
N LYS A 56 0.57 12.22 13.62
CA LYS A 56 -0.81 12.28 13.06
C LYS A 56 -1.90 12.33 14.15
N GLY A 57 -1.51 12.34 15.42
CA GLY A 57 -2.41 12.51 16.57
C GLY A 57 -3.12 11.23 16.98
N PHE A 58 -2.51 10.06 16.77
CA PHE A 58 -3.02 8.78 17.24
C PHE A 58 -2.17 8.22 18.38
N HIS A 59 -2.80 7.42 19.23
CA HIS A 59 -2.10 6.69 20.29
C HIS A 59 -1.41 5.46 19.73
N VAL A 60 -0.18 5.19 20.18
CA VAL A 60 0.59 3.99 19.81
C VAL A 60 0.96 3.23 21.07
N PHE A 61 0.58 1.95 21.13
CA PHE A 61 1.13 0.97 22.07
C PHE A 61 2.20 0.17 21.34
N VAL A 62 3.35 0.05 21.96
CA VAL A 62 4.50 -0.64 21.38
C VAL A 62 4.58 -2.06 21.92
N LEU A 63 4.68 -3.02 21.02
CA LEU A 63 5.07 -4.39 21.36
C LEU A 63 6.59 -4.45 21.39
N ASP A 64 7.15 -4.45 22.59
CA ASP A 64 8.60 -4.55 22.81
C ASP A 64 9.07 -6.01 22.79
N GLY A 65 10.32 -6.18 22.39
CA GLY A 65 10.95 -7.46 22.16
C GLY A 65 11.76 -7.94 23.36
N ASP A 66 11.13 -8.20 24.49
CA ASP A 66 11.85 -8.70 25.67
C ASP A 66 12.01 -10.23 25.59
N GLY A 67 13.12 -10.70 25.03
CA GLY A 67 13.71 -12.01 25.38
C GLY A 67 13.52 -13.23 24.45
N GLU A 68 14.66 -13.75 24.02
CA GLU A 68 15.10 -15.15 23.84
C GLU A 68 14.39 -16.16 22.93
N ASN A 69 13.14 -15.94 22.51
CA ASN A 69 12.54 -16.85 21.53
C ASN A 69 12.59 -16.21 20.14
N THR A 70 13.52 -16.67 19.31
CA THR A 70 13.54 -16.47 17.85
C THR A 70 13.50 -17.82 17.10
N ASN A 71 13.45 -18.95 17.82
CA ASN A 71 13.51 -20.32 17.29
C ASN A 71 12.29 -20.77 16.46
N PHE A 72 11.35 -19.86 16.15
CA PHE A 72 10.20 -20.12 15.27
C PHE A 72 10.30 -19.37 13.94
N LEU A 73 11.37 -18.60 13.70
CA LEU A 73 11.58 -17.99 12.40
C LEU A 73 11.61 -19.12 11.36
N SER A 74 10.77 -19.00 10.34
CA SER A 74 10.77 -19.95 9.24
C SER A 74 12.12 -19.90 8.55
N THR A 75 12.68 -21.09 8.27
CA THR A 75 13.88 -21.23 7.45
C THR A 75 13.60 -20.92 5.97
N GLU A 76 12.33 -20.83 5.58
CA GLU A 76 11.93 -20.41 4.24
C GLU A 76 12.20 -18.91 4.07
N HIS A 77 13.12 -18.60 3.16
CA HIS A 77 13.47 -17.23 2.80
C HIS A 77 12.24 -16.51 2.24
N GLY A 78 11.94 -15.33 2.77
CA GLY A 78 10.77 -14.53 2.35
C GLY A 78 9.45 -14.91 3.03
N SER A 79 9.45 -15.81 4.02
CA SER A 79 8.25 -16.12 4.79
C SER A 79 7.74 -14.89 5.57
N TYR A 80 6.49 -14.51 5.37
CA TYR A 80 5.85 -13.41 6.09
C TYR A 80 5.76 -13.63 7.61
N LEU A 81 5.92 -14.87 8.10
CA LEU A 81 6.02 -15.16 9.53
C LEU A 81 7.25 -14.48 10.16
N ASN A 82 8.33 -14.33 9.39
CA ASN A 82 9.56 -13.70 9.85
C ASN A 82 9.41 -12.18 10.06
N TRP A 83 8.33 -11.57 9.56
CA TRP A 83 8.02 -10.15 9.79
C TRP A 83 7.63 -9.88 11.24
N LEU A 84 7.05 -10.87 11.94
CA LEU A 84 6.72 -10.72 13.36
C LEU A 84 7.95 -10.64 14.26
N LYS A 85 9.10 -11.19 13.85
CA LYS A 85 10.32 -11.39 14.66
C LYS A 85 10.14 -12.26 15.92
N TYR A 86 8.90 -12.51 16.33
CA TYR A 86 8.44 -13.23 17.52
C TYR A 86 7.36 -14.26 17.12
N HIS A 87 7.19 -15.32 17.91
CA HIS A 87 6.14 -16.29 17.68
C HIS A 87 4.79 -15.57 17.78
N TRP A 88 3.82 -15.93 16.93
CA TRP A 88 2.50 -15.28 16.92
C TRP A 88 1.84 -15.29 18.33
N PHE A 89 2.08 -16.33 19.13
CA PHE A 89 1.56 -16.42 20.49
C PHE A 89 2.07 -15.30 21.41
N VAL A 90 3.35 -14.92 21.28
CA VAL A 90 3.94 -13.81 22.05
C VAL A 90 3.29 -12.49 21.63
N ASP A 91 3.11 -12.27 20.32
CA ASP A 91 2.40 -11.11 19.79
C ASP A 91 0.96 -11.04 20.32
N ALA A 92 0.25 -12.17 20.31
CA ALA A 92 -1.12 -12.28 20.81
C ALA A 92 -1.21 -12.00 22.32
N GLN A 93 -0.25 -12.50 23.11
CA GLN A 93 -0.19 -12.27 24.55
C GLN A 93 0.03 -10.79 24.86
N GLN A 94 1.05 -10.17 24.27
CA GLN A 94 1.35 -8.75 24.48
C GLN A 94 0.20 -7.85 24.00
N THR A 95 -0.42 -8.19 22.86
CA THR A 95 -1.59 -7.47 22.36
C THR A 95 -2.78 -7.60 23.32
N ASN A 96 -3.05 -8.80 23.85
CA ASN A 96 -4.09 -9.01 24.87
C ASN A 96 -3.81 -8.24 26.17
N ASP A 97 -2.55 -8.17 26.60
CA ASP A 97 -2.14 -7.43 27.80
C ASP A 97 -2.33 -5.92 27.65
N ILE A 98 -2.25 -5.40 26.41
CA ILE A 98 -2.58 -4.01 26.10
C ILE A 98 -4.10 -3.81 26.09
N LEU A 99 -4.83 -4.64 25.33
CA LEU A 99 -6.27 -4.48 25.13
C LEU A 99 -7.06 -4.62 26.44
N SER A 100 -6.64 -5.50 27.34
CA SER A 100 -7.29 -5.74 28.64
C SER A 100 -7.18 -4.57 29.62
N ARG A 101 -6.30 -3.57 29.37
CA ARG A 101 -6.18 -2.35 30.19
C ARG A 101 -7.34 -1.39 30.02
N PHE A 102 -8.20 -1.62 29.03
CA PHE A 102 -9.33 -0.77 28.70
C PHE A 102 -10.64 -1.56 28.74
N PRO A 103 -11.78 -0.93 29.09
CA PRO A 103 -13.07 -1.59 28.94
C PRO A 103 -13.33 -1.77 27.44
N ASN A 104 -13.34 -3.05 27.02
CA ASN A 104 -13.55 -3.70 25.71
C ASN A 104 -13.46 -2.81 24.46
N PHE A 105 -12.64 -3.23 23.48
CA PHE A 105 -12.62 -2.63 22.15
C PHE A 105 -13.80 -3.11 21.30
N ASP A 106 -14.40 -2.20 20.54
CA ASP A 106 -15.49 -2.56 19.63
C ASP A 106 -14.96 -3.26 18.38
N TRP A 107 -13.79 -2.85 17.91
CA TRP A 107 -13.12 -3.44 16.75
C TRP A 107 -11.62 -3.56 16.95
N LEU A 108 -11.07 -4.67 16.46
CA LEU A 108 -9.65 -4.85 16.18
C LEU A 108 -9.47 -4.99 14.67
N ILE A 109 -8.74 -4.07 14.06
CA ILE A 109 -8.42 -4.07 12.64
C ILE A 109 -6.99 -4.59 12.47
N VAL A 110 -6.83 -5.71 11.77
CA VAL A 110 -5.55 -6.40 11.59
C VAL A 110 -5.10 -6.21 10.15
N ASP A 111 -3.87 -5.76 9.98
CA ASP A 111 -3.25 -5.58 8.67
C ASP A 111 -1.79 -6.04 8.73
N HIS A 112 -1.62 -7.37 8.75
CA HIS A 112 -0.31 -8.00 8.89
C HIS A 112 -0.30 -9.42 8.29
N TYR A 113 0.64 -9.70 7.40
CA TYR A 113 0.72 -11.00 6.70
C TYR A 113 1.12 -12.17 7.58
N GLY A 114 1.85 -11.92 8.66
CA GLY A 114 2.25 -12.94 9.63
C GLY A 114 1.16 -13.37 10.63
N LEU A 115 -0.03 -12.76 10.60
CA LEU A 115 -1.11 -13.04 11.56
C LEU A 115 -2.25 -13.81 10.88
N ASP A 116 -2.72 -14.87 11.53
CA ASP A 116 -3.74 -15.81 11.03
C ASP A 116 -4.87 -16.02 12.07
N ASN A 117 -5.78 -16.95 11.76
CA ASN A 117 -6.90 -17.30 12.62
C ASN A 117 -6.52 -17.72 14.05
N LYS A 118 -5.33 -18.29 14.30
CA LYS A 118 -4.91 -18.69 15.66
C LYS A 118 -4.66 -17.45 16.51
N TRP A 119 -4.00 -16.46 15.92
CA TRP A 119 -3.80 -15.17 16.56
C TRP A 119 -5.16 -14.49 16.78
N GLU A 120 -5.96 -14.34 15.73
CA GLU A 120 -7.26 -13.65 15.78
C GLU A 120 -8.21 -14.24 16.83
N PHE A 121 -8.32 -15.57 16.87
CA PHE A 121 -9.11 -16.29 17.87
C PHE A 121 -8.65 -15.98 19.31
N ALA A 122 -7.34 -15.88 19.55
CA ALA A 122 -6.79 -15.58 20.87
C ALA A 122 -7.12 -14.15 21.36
N LEU A 123 -7.49 -13.23 20.46
CA LEU A 123 -7.85 -11.84 20.78
C LEU A 123 -9.34 -11.65 21.02
N ARG A 124 -10.20 -12.59 20.59
CA ARG A 124 -11.67 -12.52 20.72
C ARG A 124 -12.16 -12.19 22.13
N LYS A 125 -11.43 -12.58 23.18
CA LYS A 125 -11.79 -12.31 24.58
C LYS A 125 -11.77 -10.81 24.96
N ASN A 126 -11.03 -9.98 24.23
CA ASN A 126 -10.82 -8.56 24.55
C ASN A 126 -11.44 -7.60 23.53
N VAL A 127 -12.00 -8.12 22.44
CA VAL A 127 -12.51 -7.32 21.31
C VAL A 127 -13.84 -7.88 20.83
N LYS A 128 -14.81 -7.02 20.52
CA LYS A 128 -16.15 -7.48 20.09
C LYS A 128 -16.15 -8.01 18.66
N LYS A 129 -15.44 -7.34 17.76
CA LYS A 129 -15.34 -7.70 16.34
C LYS A 129 -13.91 -7.57 15.83
N ILE A 130 -13.56 -8.38 14.84
CA ILE A 130 -12.26 -8.36 14.17
C ILE A 130 -12.47 -8.04 12.69
N MET A 131 -11.73 -7.08 12.17
CA MET A 131 -11.61 -6.83 10.74
C MET A 131 -10.20 -7.21 10.29
N VAL A 132 -10.09 -7.89 9.15
CA VAL A 132 -8.80 -8.23 8.53
C VAL A 132 -8.68 -7.52 7.19
N ILE A 133 -7.53 -6.87 6.98
CA ILE A 133 -7.08 -6.42 5.66
C ILE A 133 -6.09 -7.47 5.16
N ASP A 134 -6.50 -8.23 4.16
CA ASP A 134 -5.67 -9.27 3.55
C ASP A 134 -5.73 -9.17 2.02
N ASP A 135 -4.62 -9.49 1.38
CA ASP A 135 -4.52 -9.55 -0.08
C ASP A 135 -3.67 -10.75 -0.56
N LEU A 136 -3.41 -11.72 0.33
CA LEU A 136 -2.66 -12.95 0.04
C LEU A 136 -3.59 -14.14 -0.21
N ALA A 137 -4.71 -14.23 0.50
CA ALA A 137 -5.67 -15.33 0.41
C ALA A 137 -5.02 -16.73 0.51
N ASN A 138 -4.06 -16.87 1.43
CA ASN A 138 -3.23 -18.08 1.59
C ASN A 138 -3.28 -18.71 2.99
N ARG A 139 -4.12 -18.16 3.88
CA ARG A 139 -4.28 -18.62 5.26
C ARG A 139 -5.71 -18.42 5.71
N MET A 140 -6.10 -19.16 6.75
CA MET A 140 -7.40 -18.99 7.38
C MET A 140 -7.41 -17.73 8.26
N HIS A 141 -8.56 -17.08 8.32
CA HIS A 141 -8.84 -15.96 9.21
C HIS A 141 -10.09 -16.21 10.05
N ASP A 142 -10.09 -15.83 11.33
CA ASP A 142 -11.25 -15.70 12.21
C ASP A 142 -11.63 -14.21 12.33
N CYS A 143 -12.52 -13.72 11.45
CA CYS A 143 -12.89 -12.30 11.40
C CYS A 143 -14.37 -12.05 11.10
N ASP A 144 -14.88 -10.90 11.52
CA ASP A 144 -16.24 -10.43 11.23
C ASP A 144 -16.32 -9.69 9.88
N LEU A 145 -15.22 -9.05 9.48
CA LEU A 145 -15.11 -8.29 8.23
C LEU A 145 -13.76 -8.55 7.57
N LEU A 146 -13.76 -9.04 6.33
CA LEU A 146 -12.55 -9.15 5.52
C LEU A 146 -12.57 -8.10 4.39
N LEU A 147 -11.47 -7.37 4.26
CA LEU A 147 -11.22 -6.42 3.18
C LEU A 147 -10.02 -6.87 2.35
N ASP A 148 -10.27 -7.15 1.08
CA ASP A 148 -9.24 -7.25 0.05
C ASP A 148 -9.53 -6.18 -1.00
N GLN A 149 -8.73 -5.11 -0.99
CA GLN A 149 -8.93 -3.97 -1.89
C GLN A 149 -8.37 -4.21 -3.30
N ASN A 150 -7.68 -5.32 -3.54
CA ASN A 150 -6.94 -5.51 -4.76
C ASN A 150 -7.77 -6.15 -5.88
N LEU A 151 -7.25 -6.11 -7.11
CA LEU A 151 -7.88 -6.70 -8.29
C LEU A 151 -7.24 -8.04 -8.62
N TYR A 152 -8.08 -9.05 -8.84
CA TYR A 152 -7.67 -10.40 -9.24
C TYR A 152 -8.66 -11.01 -10.22
N ASP A 153 -8.19 -11.96 -11.03
CA ASP A 153 -9.05 -12.68 -12.00
C ASP A 153 -10.13 -13.50 -11.29
N ASN A 154 -9.81 -14.20 -10.19
CA ASN A 154 -10.75 -14.99 -9.39
C ASN A 154 -11.17 -14.28 -8.09
N LEU A 155 -11.56 -12.99 -8.17
CA LEU A 155 -11.80 -12.17 -6.98
C LEU A 155 -12.77 -12.83 -5.97
N ASN A 156 -13.95 -13.25 -6.41
CA ASN A 156 -15.00 -13.78 -5.52
C ASN A 156 -14.69 -15.15 -4.90
N GLY A 157 -13.75 -15.90 -5.47
CA GLY A 157 -13.38 -17.22 -4.98
C GLY A 157 -12.19 -17.24 -4.02
N ARG A 158 -11.43 -16.13 -3.90
CA ARG A 158 -10.14 -16.08 -3.18
C ARG A 158 -10.23 -16.58 -1.74
N TYR A 159 -11.30 -16.20 -1.03
CA TYR A 159 -11.46 -16.48 0.40
C TYR A 159 -12.41 -17.64 0.68
N LYS A 160 -12.83 -18.40 -0.33
CA LYS A 160 -13.66 -19.57 -0.13
C LYS A 160 -12.90 -20.55 0.79
N ASP A 161 -13.58 -21.02 1.84
CA ASP A 161 -13.04 -21.95 2.83
C ASP A 161 -11.85 -21.39 3.66
N LEU A 162 -11.54 -20.09 3.56
CA LEU A 162 -10.49 -19.42 4.34
C LEU A 162 -11.04 -18.51 5.45
N ILE A 163 -12.35 -18.32 5.52
CA ILE A 163 -13.02 -17.47 6.50
C ILE A 163 -14.32 -18.13 7.01
N PRO A 164 -14.79 -17.77 8.21
CA PRO A 164 -16.09 -18.19 8.71
C PRO A 164 -17.25 -17.79 7.79
N GLU A 165 -18.30 -18.60 7.77
CA GLU A 165 -19.50 -18.33 6.97
C GLU A 165 -20.22 -17.02 7.34
N TYR A 166 -20.06 -16.55 8.58
CA TYR A 166 -20.67 -15.31 9.06
C TYR A 166 -19.90 -14.05 8.63
N SER A 167 -18.67 -14.19 8.11
CA SER A 167 -17.79 -13.06 7.80
C SER A 167 -18.37 -12.22 6.66
N LEU A 168 -18.44 -10.91 6.85
CA LEU A 168 -18.74 -9.98 5.77
C LEU A 168 -17.49 -9.79 4.91
N VAL A 169 -17.60 -9.93 3.59
CA VAL A 169 -16.45 -9.83 2.68
C VAL A 169 -16.58 -8.63 1.75
N LYS A 170 -15.53 -7.81 1.67
CA LYS A 170 -15.46 -6.62 0.82
C LYS A 170 -14.26 -6.73 -0.10
N LEU A 171 -14.53 -7.12 -1.34
CA LEU A 171 -13.52 -7.42 -2.35
C LEU A 171 -13.48 -6.40 -3.47
N GLY A 172 -12.28 -6.09 -3.92
CA GLY A 172 -11.99 -5.36 -5.14
C GLY A 172 -11.69 -3.87 -4.97
N PRO A 173 -11.20 -3.22 -6.04
CA PRO A 173 -10.75 -1.83 -6.02
C PRO A 173 -11.82 -0.82 -5.59
N LYS A 174 -13.11 -1.17 -5.68
CA LYS A 174 -14.20 -0.31 -5.19
C LYS A 174 -14.10 0.02 -3.70
N TYR A 175 -13.44 -0.84 -2.92
CA TYR A 175 -13.18 -0.63 -1.50
C TYR A 175 -11.75 -0.14 -1.21
N ALA A 176 -10.98 0.27 -2.23
CA ALA A 176 -9.64 0.79 -2.04
C ALA A 176 -9.63 1.96 -1.07
N ILE A 177 -8.73 1.88 -0.09
CA ILE A 177 -8.55 2.91 0.94
C ILE A 177 -7.68 4.01 0.34
N LEU A 178 -8.28 5.17 0.06
CA LEU A 178 -7.60 6.34 -0.49
C LEU A 178 -7.79 7.56 0.40
N ARG A 179 -6.74 8.37 0.53
CA ARG A 179 -6.80 9.59 1.33
C ARG A 179 -7.80 10.61 0.76
N PRO A 180 -8.43 11.46 1.57
CA PRO A 180 -9.41 12.45 1.10
C PRO A 180 -8.85 13.41 0.03
N GLU A 181 -7.56 13.71 0.06
CA GLU A 181 -6.87 14.59 -0.88
C GLU A 181 -6.96 14.05 -2.32
N PHE A 182 -6.92 12.73 -2.51
CA PHE A 182 -7.15 12.11 -3.82
C PHE A 182 -8.56 12.40 -4.35
N HIS A 183 -9.57 12.33 -3.47
CA HIS A 183 -10.95 12.64 -3.84
C HIS A 183 -11.12 14.13 -4.20
N ALA A 184 -10.41 15.02 -3.51
CA ALA A 184 -10.36 16.44 -3.85
C ALA A 184 -9.68 16.66 -5.21
N ALA A 185 -8.51 16.05 -5.44
CA ALA A 185 -7.78 16.14 -6.70
C ALA A 185 -8.60 15.62 -7.90
N LYS A 186 -9.38 14.54 -7.70
CA LYS A 186 -10.23 13.97 -8.75
C LYS A 186 -11.29 14.95 -9.29
N LYS A 187 -11.78 15.88 -8.47
CA LYS A 187 -12.78 16.89 -8.89
C LYS A 187 -12.23 17.88 -9.92
N PHE A 188 -10.93 18.12 -9.88
CA PHE A 188 -10.22 19.06 -10.76
C PHE A 188 -9.25 18.34 -11.69
N LEU A 189 -9.48 17.04 -11.91
CA LEU A 189 -8.58 16.22 -12.71
C LEU A 189 -8.60 16.71 -14.16
N ARG A 190 -7.41 17.03 -14.68
CA ARG A 190 -7.24 17.42 -16.08
C ARG A 190 -7.55 16.25 -17.02
N ASN A 191 -8.00 16.56 -18.22
CA ASN A 191 -8.10 15.57 -19.28
C ASN A 191 -6.69 15.30 -19.86
N ARG A 192 -6.23 14.04 -19.84
CA ARG A 192 -4.93 13.67 -20.42
C ARG A 192 -5.09 13.50 -21.93
N THR A 193 -4.28 14.23 -22.70
CA THR A 193 -4.25 14.14 -24.17
C THR A 193 -3.58 12.87 -24.66
N GLY A 194 -2.70 12.29 -23.83
CA GLY A 194 -1.82 11.18 -24.18
C GLY A 194 -0.37 11.62 -24.47
N GLU A 195 -0.15 12.92 -24.68
CA GLU A 195 1.20 13.47 -24.79
C GLU A 195 1.91 13.37 -23.43
N ILE A 196 3.18 12.96 -23.45
CA ILE A 196 4.00 12.82 -22.25
C ILE A 196 5.01 13.95 -22.21
N GLU A 197 4.81 14.89 -21.29
CA GLU A 197 5.72 15.98 -20.98
C GLU A 197 6.29 15.85 -19.56
N ARG A 198 5.57 15.13 -18.68
CA ARG A 198 5.96 14.93 -17.29
C ARG A 198 5.83 13.48 -16.84
N ILE A 199 6.96 12.94 -16.38
CA ILE A 199 7.09 11.59 -15.83
C ILE A 199 7.16 11.69 -14.31
N PHE A 200 6.39 10.85 -13.64
CA PHE A 200 6.43 10.68 -12.19
C PHE A 200 7.04 9.33 -11.83
N ILE A 201 8.04 9.30 -10.95
CA ILE A 201 8.73 8.08 -10.52
C ILE A 201 8.52 7.88 -9.02
N PHE A 202 7.97 6.72 -8.65
CA PHE A 202 7.84 6.32 -7.24
C PHE A 202 7.70 4.80 -7.08
N PHE A 203 8.66 4.18 -6.40
CA PHE A 203 8.69 2.73 -6.12
C PHE A 203 8.32 2.36 -4.68
N GLY A 204 7.71 3.29 -3.93
CA GLY A 204 7.30 3.08 -2.55
C GLY A 204 8.27 3.70 -1.54
N GLY A 205 7.97 3.48 -0.26
CA GLY A 205 8.70 4.14 0.84
C GLY A 205 10.16 3.69 1.00
N HIS A 206 10.47 2.44 0.65
CA HIS A 206 11.79 1.86 0.85
C HIS A 206 12.53 1.55 -0.46
N ASP A 207 11.85 1.00 -1.48
CA ASP A 207 12.46 0.64 -2.78
C ASP A 207 13.80 -0.14 -2.60
N VAL A 208 13.73 -1.25 -1.86
CA VAL A 208 14.91 -2.08 -1.51
C VAL A 208 15.62 -2.64 -2.76
N THR A 209 14.90 -2.84 -3.85
CA THR A 209 15.43 -3.30 -5.14
C THR A 209 16.06 -2.17 -5.98
N ASN A 210 16.06 -0.93 -5.47
CA ASN A 210 16.65 0.26 -6.10
C ASN A 210 16.14 0.55 -7.53
N GLU A 211 14.84 0.34 -7.74
CA GLU A 211 14.17 0.51 -9.03
C GLU A 211 14.10 1.97 -9.46
N THR A 212 14.10 2.90 -8.49
CA THR A 212 14.16 4.34 -8.76
C THR A 212 15.45 4.68 -9.51
N LEU A 213 16.61 4.21 -9.04
CA LEU A 213 17.88 4.46 -9.71
C LEU A 213 17.96 3.77 -11.08
N LYS A 214 17.47 2.54 -11.19
CA LYS A 214 17.39 1.83 -12.47
C LYS A 214 16.52 2.58 -13.50
N THR A 215 15.42 3.17 -13.05
CA THR A 215 14.55 3.99 -13.91
C THR A 215 15.25 5.29 -14.32
N LEU A 216 15.99 5.94 -13.41
CA LEU A 216 16.77 7.13 -13.75
C LEU A 216 17.86 6.84 -14.80
N ARG A 217 18.56 5.70 -14.69
CA ARG A 217 19.51 5.23 -15.71
C ARG A 217 18.84 5.03 -17.08
N ALA A 218 17.63 4.48 -17.08
CA ALA A 218 16.86 4.31 -18.31
C ALA A 218 16.48 5.65 -18.97
N LEU A 219 16.15 6.66 -18.16
CA LEU A 219 15.75 7.99 -18.62
C LEU A 219 16.91 8.83 -19.14
N GLN A 220 18.14 8.63 -18.64
CA GLN A 220 19.33 9.29 -19.16
C GLN A 220 19.55 9.02 -20.66
N ASN A 221 19.07 7.88 -21.17
CA ASN A 221 19.18 7.50 -22.57
C ASN A 221 18.04 8.03 -23.46
N ILE A 222 17.12 8.84 -22.93
CA ILE A 222 16.00 9.39 -23.69
C ILE A 222 16.32 10.81 -24.14
N ASN A 223 16.43 11.00 -25.45
CA ASN A 223 16.75 12.28 -26.05
C ASN A 223 15.47 13.15 -26.24
N LYS A 224 14.93 13.69 -25.16
CA LYS A 224 13.82 14.67 -25.18
C LYS A 224 14.03 15.75 -24.12
N ASP A 225 14.58 16.88 -24.56
CA ASP A 225 14.95 18.01 -23.69
C ASP A 225 13.78 18.66 -22.94
N ASN A 226 12.53 18.41 -23.33
CA ASN A 226 11.36 19.01 -22.68
C ASN A 226 10.68 18.11 -21.63
N LEU A 227 11.18 16.89 -21.42
CA LEU A 227 10.61 15.98 -20.42
C LEU A 227 10.96 16.43 -19.00
N LYS A 228 9.95 16.68 -18.18
CA LYS A 228 10.10 16.93 -16.73
C LYS A 228 9.99 15.62 -15.98
N ILE A 229 10.93 15.35 -15.07
CA ILE A 229 10.97 14.10 -14.31
C ILE A 229 10.85 14.43 -12.83
N ASP A 230 9.72 14.07 -12.22
CA ASP A 230 9.53 14.19 -10.78
C ASP A 230 9.85 12.85 -10.11
N VAL A 231 10.90 12.82 -9.28
CA VAL A 231 11.38 11.63 -8.59
C VAL A 231 11.03 11.72 -7.11
N VAL A 232 10.15 10.86 -6.64
CA VAL A 232 9.77 10.80 -5.23
C VAL A 232 10.40 9.58 -4.58
N VAL A 233 10.98 9.80 -3.39
CA VAL A 233 11.60 8.76 -2.57
C VAL A 233 11.12 8.90 -1.13
N GLY A 234 10.86 7.78 -0.44
CA GLY A 234 10.51 7.80 0.98
C GLY A 234 11.72 8.11 1.87
N SER A 235 11.50 8.71 3.05
CA SER A 235 12.60 9.11 3.94
C SER A 235 13.44 7.93 4.46
N GLN A 236 12.89 6.71 4.42
CA GLN A 236 13.50 5.46 4.87
C GLN A 236 14.14 4.65 3.74
N ASN A 237 14.13 5.15 2.50
CA ASN A 237 14.81 4.48 1.39
C ASN A 237 16.34 4.45 1.64
N PRO A 238 16.99 3.27 1.64
CA PRO A 238 18.42 3.14 1.92
C PRO A 238 19.30 3.77 0.83
N HIS A 239 18.78 4.00 -0.37
CA HIS A 239 19.46 4.59 -1.52
C HIS A 239 19.14 6.09 -1.73
N LYS A 240 18.42 6.74 -0.81
CA LYS A 240 17.92 8.11 -1.01
C LYS A 240 19.01 9.15 -1.36
N GLU A 241 20.19 9.03 -0.75
CA GLU A 241 21.32 9.94 -0.96
C GLU A 241 21.97 9.73 -2.33
N GLU A 242 22.11 8.46 -2.74
CA GLU A 242 22.59 8.08 -4.07
C GLU A 242 21.61 8.58 -5.15
N ILE A 243 20.31 8.34 -4.96
CA ILE A 243 19.25 8.78 -5.89
C ILE A 243 19.24 10.31 -6.00
N GLN A 244 19.31 11.03 -4.88
CA GLN A 244 19.36 12.49 -4.88
C GLN A 244 20.55 13.02 -5.67
N THR A 245 21.72 12.39 -5.50
CA THR A 245 22.94 12.76 -6.24
C THR A 245 22.79 12.46 -7.72
N TYR A 246 22.26 11.28 -8.08
CA TYR A 246 22.07 10.87 -9.46
C TYR A 246 21.06 11.77 -10.20
N CYS A 247 20.00 12.22 -9.53
CA CYS A 247 19.02 13.16 -10.11
C CYS A 247 19.69 14.45 -10.61
N LYS A 248 20.79 14.92 -10.00
CA LYS A 248 21.52 16.11 -10.48
C LYS A 248 22.19 15.92 -11.84
N SER A 249 22.43 14.66 -12.23
CA SER A 249 23.05 14.30 -13.51
C SER A 249 22.04 14.04 -14.63
N VAL A 250 20.75 13.93 -14.29
CA VAL A 250 19.68 13.70 -15.25
C VAL A 250 19.01 15.04 -15.57
N PHE A 251 19.04 15.44 -16.83
CA PHE A 251 18.44 16.71 -17.27
C PHE A 251 16.94 16.75 -16.92
N ASN A 252 16.48 17.88 -16.37
CA ASN A 252 15.10 18.11 -15.92
C ASN A 252 14.55 17.11 -14.87
N ALA A 253 15.41 16.39 -14.15
CA ALA A 253 15.00 15.61 -12.98
C ALA A 253 14.94 16.47 -11.71
N SER A 254 13.85 16.35 -10.97
CA SER A 254 13.63 16.97 -9.66
C SER A 254 13.44 15.89 -8.60
N TYR A 255 14.28 15.95 -7.56
CA TYR A 255 14.23 15.01 -6.45
C TYR A 255 13.36 15.54 -5.31
N TYR A 256 12.49 14.68 -4.78
CA TYR A 256 11.63 14.95 -3.64
C TYR A 256 11.70 13.81 -2.64
N CYS A 257 11.92 14.15 -1.37
CA CYS A 257 11.98 13.17 -0.28
C CYS A 257 10.76 13.34 0.63
N GLN A 258 10.02 12.25 0.86
CA GLN A 258 8.91 12.17 1.81
C GLN A 258 7.88 13.32 1.66
N ILE A 259 7.19 13.33 0.52
CA ILE A 259 6.13 14.32 0.27
C ILE A 259 4.81 13.91 0.94
N GLU A 260 3.99 14.90 1.29
CA GLU A 260 2.64 14.67 1.82
C GLU A 260 1.56 14.83 0.73
N ASN A 261 1.83 15.64 -0.30
CA ASN A 261 0.94 16.03 -1.41
C ASN A 261 1.07 15.14 -2.67
N MET A 262 1.12 13.81 -2.48
CA MET A 262 1.27 12.82 -3.56
C MET A 262 0.24 12.98 -4.69
N GLU A 263 -1.00 13.31 -4.35
CA GLU A 263 -2.11 13.51 -5.27
C GLU A 263 -1.84 14.63 -6.29
N GLU A 264 -1.14 15.70 -5.91
CA GLU A 264 -0.79 16.79 -6.82
C GLU A 264 0.18 16.32 -7.90
N PHE A 265 1.18 15.53 -7.49
CA PHE A 265 2.16 14.94 -8.41
C PHE A 265 1.51 13.96 -9.38
N LEU A 266 0.63 13.09 -8.88
CA LEU A 266 -0.08 12.12 -9.70
C LEU A 266 -1.08 12.80 -10.66
N ALA A 267 -1.75 13.87 -10.23
CA ALA A 267 -2.69 14.61 -11.08
C ALA A 267 -2.00 15.37 -12.22
N ARG A 268 -0.83 15.97 -11.95
CA ARG A 268 -0.08 16.75 -12.96
C ARG A 268 0.79 15.89 -13.90
N ALA A 269 1.12 14.66 -13.52
CA ALA A 269 1.91 13.75 -14.35
C ALA A 269 1.12 13.20 -15.55
N ASP A 270 1.81 12.97 -16.66
CA ASP A 270 1.26 12.32 -17.86
C ASP A 270 1.42 10.81 -17.81
N ILE A 271 2.50 10.33 -17.18
CA ILE A 271 2.78 8.92 -16.96
C ILE A 271 3.49 8.69 -15.61
N GLY A 272 3.13 7.60 -14.94
CA GLY A 272 3.82 7.09 -13.76
C GLY A 272 4.75 5.91 -14.07
N ILE A 273 5.86 5.80 -13.35
CA ILE A 273 6.71 4.60 -13.32
C ILE A 273 6.88 4.21 -11.85
N GLY A 274 6.49 2.98 -11.50
CA GLY A 274 6.51 2.57 -10.11
C GLY A 274 6.19 1.11 -9.86
N ALA A 275 6.10 0.76 -8.58
CA ALA A 275 5.80 -0.60 -8.11
C ALA A 275 4.30 -0.94 -8.18
N GLY A 276 4.00 -2.23 -7.98
CA GLY A 276 2.65 -2.81 -7.96
C GLY A 276 1.91 -2.76 -6.62
N GLY A 277 2.33 -1.92 -5.68
CA GLY A 277 1.75 -1.82 -4.34
C GLY A 277 0.47 -1.00 -4.25
N THR A 278 0.20 -0.44 -3.07
CA THR A 278 -1.00 0.37 -2.77
C THR A 278 -1.18 1.58 -3.69
N THR A 279 -0.08 2.17 -4.18
CA THR A 279 -0.10 3.30 -5.12
C THR A 279 -0.72 2.96 -6.47
N THR A 280 -0.90 1.67 -6.80
CA THR A 280 -1.66 1.24 -7.98
C THR A 280 -3.06 1.84 -7.98
N TRP A 281 -3.73 1.85 -6.83
CA TRP A 281 -5.11 2.36 -6.71
C TRP A 281 -5.17 3.88 -6.79
N GLU A 282 -4.18 4.58 -6.24
CA GLU A 282 -4.03 6.04 -6.37
C GLU A 282 -3.87 6.45 -7.84
N ARG A 283 -2.98 5.75 -8.58
CA ARG A 283 -2.76 5.99 -10.01
C ARG A 283 -4.02 5.69 -10.82
N CYS A 284 -4.68 4.55 -10.57
CA CYS A 284 -5.91 4.20 -11.28
C CYS A 284 -7.04 5.20 -10.98
N PHE A 285 -7.19 5.61 -9.72
CA PHE A 285 -8.24 6.53 -9.29
C PHE A 285 -8.16 7.90 -9.96
N LEU A 286 -6.94 8.40 -10.16
CA LEU A 286 -6.64 9.65 -10.88
C LEU A 286 -6.37 9.43 -12.38
N GLY A 287 -6.58 8.22 -12.90
CA GLY A 287 -6.42 7.91 -14.32
C GLY A 287 -5.00 8.08 -14.86
N LEU A 288 -3.96 7.92 -14.03
CA LEU A 288 -2.57 8.07 -14.46
C LEU A 288 -2.09 6.80 -15.20
N PRO A 289 -1.82 6.86 -16.52
CA PRO A 289 -1.16 5.78 -17.24
C PRO A 289 0.16 5.41 -16.54
N SER A 290 0.49 4.13 -16.45
CA SER A 290 1.71 3.73 -15.74
C SER A 290 2.47 2.60 -16.40
N ILE A 291 3.79 2.68 -16.35
CA ILE A 291 4.68 1.51 -16.43
C ILE A 291 4.81 0.97 -15.01
N THR A 292 4.67 -0.35 -14.85
CA THR A 292 4.78 -1.00 -13.55
C THR A 292 5.85 -2.08 -13.58
N ILE A 293 6.70 -2.10 -12.55
CA ILE A 293 7.66 -3.17 -12.29
C ILE A 293 7.23 -3.85 -11.00
N THR A 294 7.17 -5.18 -11.02
CA THR A 294 6.78 -5.96 -9.85
C THR A 294 7.99 -6.13 -8.93
N THR A 295 7.95 -5.57 -7.72
CA THR A 295 9.09 -5.57 -6.79
C THR A 295 8.99 -6.61 -5.67
N ALA A 296 7.87 -7.31 -5.58
CA ALA A 296 7.62 -8.33 -4.56
C ALA A 296 6.61 -9.38 -5.06
N GLN A 297 6.70 -10.59 -4.51
CA GLN A 297 5.88 -11.74 -4.92
C GLN A 297 4.37 -11.48 -4.79
N ASN A 298 3.94 -10.85 -3.69
CA ASN A 298 2.54 -10.48 -3.44
C ASN A 298 1.96 -9.46 -4.42
N GLN A 299 2.79 -8.79 -5.24
CA GLN A 299 2.31 -7.84 -6.25
C GLN A 299 2.02 -8.50 -7.60
N ILE A 300 2.52 -9.73 -7.87
CA ILE A 300 2.51 -10.33 -9.21
C ILE A 300 1.11 -10.48 -9.79
N GLU A 301 0.17 -11.01 -9.02
CA GLU A 301 -1.20 -11.22 -9.51
C GLU A 301 -1.91 -9.90 -9.79
N VAL A 302 -1.77 -8.93 -8.87
CA VAL A 302 -2.40 -7.61 -8.98
C VAL A 302 -1.87 -6.86 -10.20
N THR A 303 -0.55 -6.82 -10.39
CA THR A 303 0.05 -6.11 -11.53
C THR A 303 -0.33 -6.74 -12.86
N LYS A 304 -0.44 -8.08 -12.92
CA LYS A 304 -0.95 -8.79 -14.10
C LYS A 304 -2.43 -8.47 -14.37
N ALA A 305 -3.28 -8.49 -13.35
CA ALA A 305 -4.71 -8.23 -13.50
C ALA A 305 -4.97 -6.78 -13.98
N VAL A 306 -4.28 -5.80 -13.41
CA VAL A 306 -4.39 -4.39 -13.81
C VAL A 306 -3.86 -4.16 -15.23
N ALA A 307 -2.76 -4.82 -15.61
CA ALA A 307 -2.22 -4.76 -16.97
C ALA A 307 -3.16 -5.39 -18.00
N LYS A 308 -3.84 -6.50 -17.65
CA LYS A 308 -4.84 -7.16 -18.49
C LYS A 308 -6.05 -6.26 -18.79
N LEU A 309 -6.42 -5.38 -17.86
CA LEU A 309 -7.44 -4.35 -18.09
C LEU A 309 -6.94 -3.19 -18.97
N GLY A 310 -5.64 -3.11 -19.25
CA GLY A 310 -5.00 -2.06 -20.04
C GLY A 310 -4.75 -0.76 -19.29
N ALA A 311 -4.89 -0.74 -17.96
CA ALA A 311 -4.64 0.46 -17.15
C ALA A 311 -3.14 0.74 -16.94
N THR A 312 -2.31 -0.29 -16.98
CA THR A 312 -0.85 -0.20 -16.84
C THR A 312 -0.15 -1.12 -17.83
N TRP A 313 1.12 -0.86 -18.09
CA TRP A 313 2.04 -1.80 -18.72
C TRP A 313 2.94 -2.40 -17.65
N ASN A 314 2.61 -3.62 -17.21
CA ASN A 314 3.51 -4.41 -16.37
C ASN A 314 4.62 -5.00 -17.24
N ILE A 315 5.86 -4.56 -17.02
CA ILE A 315 7.00 -4.95 -17.86
C ILE A 315 7.84 -6.10 -17.27
N GLY A 316 7.45 -6.64 -16.11
CA GLY A 316 8.10 -7.78 -15.48
C GLY A 316 8.43 -7.56 -14.00
N THR A 317 9.23 -8.47 -13.46
CA THR A 317 9.73 -8.39 -12.08
C THR A 317 11.04 -7.61 -12.00
N ALA A 318 11.35 -7.06 -10.83
CA ALA A 318 12.57 -6.27 -10.58
C ALA A 318 13.85 -6.98 -11.05
N GLU A 319 13.94 -8.29 -10.88
CA GLU A 319 15.09 -9.12 -11.24
C GLU A 319 15.26 -9.27 -12.76
N ASN A 320 14.17 -9.22 -13.51
CA ASN A 320 14.14 -9.48 -14.94
C ASN A 320 14.08 -8.21 -15.80
N VAL A 321 13.69 -7.08 -15.20
CA VAL A 321 13.58 -5.80 -15.89
C VAL A 321 14.90 -5.04 -15.83
N SER A 322 15.48 -4.78 -17.01
CA SER A 322 16.64 -3.91 -17.19
C SER A 322 16.23 -2.46 -17.48
N ASP A 323 17.17 -1.54 -17.28
CA ASP A 323 17.05 -0.15 -17.73
C ASP A 323 16.72 -0.04 -19.23
N LYS A 324 17.34 -0.86 -20.09
CA LYS A 324 17.04 -0.95 -21.53
C LYS A 324 15.58 -1.33 -21.81
N ALA A 325 15.01 -2.24 -21.02
CA ALA A 325 13.60 -2.62 -21.15
C ALA A 325 12.67 -1.45 -20.80
N ILE A 326 13.01 -0.69 -19.74
CA ILE A 326 12.30 0.54 -19.36
C ILE A 326 12.40 1.58 -20.50
N THR A 327 13.60 1.85 -21.03
CA THR A 327 13.80 2.81 -22.14
C THR A 327 12.99 2.42 -23.37
N LYS A 328 13.01 1.13 -23.77
CA LYS A 328 12.23 0.63 -24.91
C LYS A 328 10.73 0.83 -24.72
N CYS A 329 10.23 0.50 -23.52
CA CYS A 329 8.84 0.67 -23.15
C CYS A 329 8.41 2.14 -23.22
N LEU A 330 9.20 3.02 -22.61
CA LEU A 330 8.92 4.45 -22.56
C LEU A 330 9.01 5.10 -23.95
N ASN A 331 9.99 4.75 -24.79
CA ASN A 331 10.07 5.24 -26.17
C ASN A 331 8.82 4.91 -26.99
N LYS A 332 8.25 3.71 -26.80
CA LYS A 332 6.99 3.34 -27.46
C LYS A 332 5.83 4.23 -27.01
N LEU A 333 5.70 4.48 -25.71
CA LEU A 333 4.65 5.37 -25.17
C LEU A 333 4.86 6.83 -25.58
N LEU A 334 6.11 7.29 -25.64
CA LEU A 334 6.49 8.63 -26.11
C LEU A 334 6.22 8.86 -27.60
N SER A 335 6.06 7.79 -28.40
CA SER A 335 5.76 7.85 -29.83
C SER A 335 4.28 7.66 -30.17
N ASP A 336 3.45 7.26 -29.20
CA ASP A 336 2.05 6.91 -29.45
C ASP A 336 1.16 7.40 -28.30
N SER A 337 0.71 8.66 -28.41
CA SER A 337 -0.17 9.28 -27.43
C SER A 337 -1.55 8.63 -27.37
N LYS A 338 -1.98 7.91 -28.41
CA LYS A 338 -3.25 7.18 -28.39
C LYS A 338 -3.20 6.04 -27.36
N ILE A 339 -2.12 5.27 -27.32
CA ILE A 339 -1.92 4.23 -26.31
C ILE A 339 -1.99 4.82 -24.89
N VAL A 340 -1.28 5.92 -24.65
CA VAL A 340 -1.22 6.57 -23.33
C VAL A 340 -2.60 7.07 -22.89
N LYS A 341 -3.35 7.69 -23.82
CA LYS A 341 -4.72 8.14 -23.57
C LYS A 341 -5.67 6.98 -23.29
N GLU A 342 -5.56 5.89 -24.04
CA GLU A 342 -6.36 4.68 -23.80
C GLU A 342 -6.07 4.08 -22.43
N MET A 343 -4.80 3.99 -22.02
CA MET A 343 -4.42 3.55 -20.67
C MET A 343 -5.04 4.42 -19.58
N SER A 344 -5.05 5.75 -19.77
CA SER A 344 -5.68 6.68 -18.83
C SER A 344 -7.18 6.40 -18.67
N ASN A 345 -7.89 6.20 -19.78
CA ASN A 345 -9.31 5.86 -19.76
C ASN A 345 -9.58 4.51 -19.10
N LYS A 346 -8.74 3.49 -19.37
CA LYS A 346 -8.83 2.18 -18.71
C LYS A 346 -8.60 2.28 -17.21
N ALA A 347 -7.58 3.02 -16.78
CA ALA A 347 -7.31 3.32 -15.38
C ALA A 347 -8.54 3.95 -14.67
N LEU A 348 -9.18 4.96 -15.27
CA LEU A 348 -10.39 5.59 -14.72
C LEU A 348 -11.61 4.66 -14.68
N SER A 349 -11.66 3.68 -15.58
CA SER A 349 -12.77 2.71 -15.63
C SER A 349 -12.71 1.67 -14.50
N ILE A 350 -11.54 1.47 -13.90
CA ILE A 350 -11.40 0.70 -12.67
C ILE A 350 -12.06 1.55 -11.58
N GLN A 351 -13.19 1.09 -11.04
CA GLN A 351 -14.04 1.81 -10.09
C GLN A 351 -13.41 1.98 -8.70
N CYS A 352 -12.11 2.33 -8.64
CA CYS A 352 -11.32 2.54 -7.44
C CYS A 352 -12.06 3.45 -6.45
N ALA A 353 -12.11 3.03 -5.19
CA ALA A 353 -12.65 3.79 -4.07
C ALA A 353 -14.10 4.30 -4.26
N SER A 354 -14.87 3.71 -5.19
CA SER A 354 -16.29 4.08 -5.39
C SER A 354 -17.15 3.82 -4.15
N ASN A 355 -16.75 2.88 -3.30
CA ASN A 355 -17.37 2.56 -2.02
C ASN A 355 -16.44 2.86 -0.84
N SER A 356 -15.55 3.85 -0.94
CA SER A 356 -14.53 4.16 0.08
C SER A 356 -15.09 4.34 1.49
N ASN A 357 -16.26 4.97 1.62
CA ASN A 357 -16.91 5.22 2.92
C ASN A 357 -17.60 3.99 3.53
N GLU A 358 -17.77 2.89 2.78
CA GLU A 358 -18.59 1.76 3.22
C GLU A 358 -17.97 1.02 4.41
N ILE A 359 -16.65 0.84 4.40
CA ILE A 359 -15.90 0.17 5.48
C ILE A 359 -16.07 0.94 6.80
N ALA A 360 -15.81 2.24 6.79
CA ALA A 360 -15.95 3.06 7.98
C ALA A 360 -17.42 3.13 8.47
N LYS A 361 -18.40 3.10 7.57
CA LYS A 361 -19.83 3.00 7.94
C LYS A 361 -20.15 1.69 8.65
N ILE A 362 -19.64 0.55 8.18
CA ILE A 362 -19.83 -0.76 8.83
C ILE A 362 -19.23 -0.74 10.25
N ILE A 363 -18.03 -0.18 10.39
CA ILE A 363 -17.32 -0.16 11.67
C ILE A 363 -18.03 0.74 12.69
N VAL A 364 -18.35 1.98 12.31
CA VAL A 364 -18.93 2.99 13.22
C VAL A 364 -20.45 2.86 13.38
N GLY A 365 -21.17 2.38 12.36
CA GLY A 365 -22.64 2.36 12.27
C GLY A 365 -23.27 0.96 12.19
N GLY A 366 -22.55 -0.09 12.59
CA GLY A 366 -23.10 -1.43 12.83
C GLY A 366 -23.38 -1.74 14.30
#